data_AF-A0A8T3NWD3-F1
#
_entry.id   AF-A0A8T3NWD3-F1
#
_cell.length_a   1.000
_cell.length_b   1.000
_cell.length_c   1.000
_cell.angle_alpha   90.00
_cell.angle_beta   90.00
_cell.angle_gamma   90.00
#
_symmetry.space_group_name_H-M   'P 1'
#
loop_
_entity.id
_entity.type
_entity.pdbx_description
1 polymer ?
#
loop_
_entity_poly.entity_id
_entity_poly.type
_entity_poly.pdbx_seq_one_letter_code
_entity_poly.pdbx_strand_id
1 'polypeptide(L)' 'MEVRVAVVFHTGYGKTGSLAGAVATGVESVKGASVDLVDVVSIDDAGWAALDAADAIIFGSPTYFGS' A
#
# COMPACT_ATOMS: atom_id res chain seq x y z
N MET A 1 12.58 16.72 3.87
CA MET A 1 12.57 15.30 4.25
C MET A 1 11.41 14.69 3.54
N GLU A 2 11.66 13.69 2.70
CA GLU A 2 10.62 12.97 1.96
C GLU A 2 10.18 11.78 2.81
N VAL A 3 8.87 11.57 2.95
CA VAL A 3 8.28 10.44 3.70
C VAL A 3 7.78 9.41 2.69
N ARG A 4 8.30 8.19 2.74
CA ARG A 4 7.85 7.10 1.87
C ARG A 4 6.83 6.24 2.60
N VAL A 5 5.64 6.10 2.01
CA VAL A 5 4.58 5.26 2.55
C VAL A 5 4.36 4.07 1.62
N ALA A 6 4.46 2.85 2.12
CA ALA A 6 4.02 1.68 1.38
C ALA A 6 2.55 1.39 1.71
N VAL A 7 1.69 1.33 0.69
CA VAL A 7 0.31 0.86 0.83
C VAL A 7 0.26 -0.57 0.30
N VAL A 8 0.25 -1.51 1.24
CA VAL A 8 0.31 -2.94 0.95
C VAL A 8 -1.08 -3.52 1.04
N PHE A 9 -1.52 -4.23 0.01
CA PHE A 9 -2.87 -4.76 0.01
C PHE A 9 -2.98 -6.16 -0.61
N HIS A 10 -3.95 -6.91 -0.12
CA HIS A 10 -4.52 -8.05 -0.81
C HIS A 10 -5.90 -7.66 -1.34
N THR A 11 -6.30 -8.19 -2.49
CA THR A 11 -7.66 -8.00 -3.01
C THR A 11 -8.15 -9.26 -3.71
N GLY A 12 -9.36 -9.72 -3.37
CA GLY A 12 -10.01 -10.82 -4.10
C GLY A 12 -10.98 -10.32 -5.18
N TYR A 13 -11.89 -9.41 -4.79
CA TYR A 13 -12.95 -8.87 -5.68
C TYR A 13 -12.75 -7.39 -6.02
N GLY A 14 -11.53 -6.87 -5.90
CA GLY A 14 -11.20 -5.49 -6.29
C GLY A 14 -11.47 -4.41 -5.23
N LYS A 15 -12.41 -4.61 -4.29
CA LYS A 15 -12.80 -3.58 -3.32
C LYS A 15 -11.64 -3.04 -2.48
N THR A 16 -10.81 -3.94 -1.93
CA THR A 16 -9.65 -3.54 -1.14
C THR A 16 -8.61 -2.82 -1.99
N GLY A 17 -8.42 -3.24 -3.25
CA GLY A 17 -7.57 -2.52 -4.21
C GLY A 17 -8.07 -1.10 -4.52
N SER A 18 -9.38 -0.90 -4.68
CA SER A 18 -9.96 0.44 -4.84
C SER A 18 -9.74 1.32 -3.61
N LEU A 19 -9.86 0.77 -2.41
CA LEU A 19 -9.55 1.48 -1.17
C LEU A 19 -8.07 1.80 -1.05
N ALA A 20 -7.18 0.86 -1.39
CA ALA A 20 -5.74 1.09 -1.41
C ALA A 20 -5.37 2.25 -2.34
N GLY A 21 -5.98 2.32 -3.53
CA GLY A 21 -5.82 3.45 -4.44
C GLY A 21 -6.29 4.78 -3.84
N ALA A 22 -7.44 4.81 -3.16
CA ALA A 22 -7.91 6.01 -2.49
C ALA A 22 -6.98 6.46 -1.34
N VAL A 23 -6.42 5.50 -0.59
CA VAL A 23 -5.41 5.77 0.45
C VAL A 23 -4.14 6.36 -0.17
N ALA A 24 -3.66 5.80 -1.29
CA ALA A 24 -2.50 6.31 -2.00
C ALA A 24 -2.70 7.75 -2.49
N THR A 25 -3.86 8.07 -3.07
CA THR A 25 -4.23 9.47 -3.38
C THR A 25 -4.18 10.38 -2.16
N GLY A 26 -4.59 9.87 -0.99
CA GLY A 26 -4.49 10.58 0.27
C GLY A 26 -3.03 10.85 0.69
N VAL A 27 -2.15 9.87 0.53
CA VAL A 27 -0.70 10.05 0.78
C VAL A 27 -0.13 11.11 -0.15
N GLU A 28 -0.37 11.02 -1.46
CA GLU A 28 0.14 11.95 -2.47
C GLU A 28 -0.34 13.39 -2.27
N SER A 29 -1.47 13.59 -1.58
CA SER A 29 -1.97 14.93 -1.23
C SER A 29 -1.10 15.65 -0.20
N VAL A 30 -0.25 14.93 0.53
CA VAL A 30 0.65 15.48 1.55
C VAL A 30 1.98 15.88 0.92
N LYS A 31 2.33 17.17 1.02
CA LYS A 31 3.59 17.69 0.48
C LYS A 31 4.80 16.96 1.07
N GLY A 32 5.61 16.39 0.20
CA GLY A 32 6.82 15.67 0.59
C GLY A 32 6.56 14.23 1.02
N ALA A 33 5.37 13.67 0.77
CA ALA A 33 5.12 12.25 0.86
C ALA A 33 5.11 11.61 -0.54
N SER A 34 5.62 10.38 -0.63
CA SER A 34 5.52 9.52 -1.80
C SER A 34 4.92 8.17 -1.39
N VAL A 35 4.32 7.47 -2.36
CA VAL A 35 3.61 6.22 -2.10
C VAL A 35 4.03 5.12 -3.05
N ASP A 36 4.27 3.93 -2.49
CA ASP A 36 4.42 2.68 -3.23
C ASP A 36 3.17 1.83 -3.01
N LEU A 37 2.44 1.52 -4.08
CA LEU A 37 1.25 0.67 -4.02
C LEU A 37 1.65 -0.78 -4.32
N VAL A 38 1.47 -1.69 -3.36
CA VAL A 38 2.00 -3.07 -3.46
C VAL A 38 0.88 -4.08 -3.26
N ASP A 39 0.57 -4.82 -4.33
CA ASP A 39 -0.28 -6.02 -4.22
C ASP A 39 0.58 -7.20 -3.74
N VAL A 40 0.21 -7.77 -2.59
CA VAL A 40 0.95 -8.90 -1.98
C VAL A 40 0.94 -10.16 -2.84
N VAL A 41 -0.02 -10.31 -3.74
CA VAL A 41 -0.10 -11.47 -4.65
C VAL A 41 0.98 -11.40 -5.73
N SER A 42 1.41 -10.19 -6.10
CA SER A 42 2.38 -9.95 -7.17
C SER A 42 3.68 -9.31 -6.68
N ILE A 43 3.96 -9.33 -5.36
CA ILE A 43 5.14 -8.69 -4.79
C ILE A 43 6.42 -9.39 -5.28
N ASP A 44 7.38 -8.60 -5.76
CA ASP A 44 8.70 -9.03 -6.20
C ASP A 44 9.80 -8.41 -5.32
N ASP A 45 11.07 -8.62 -5.69
CA ASP A 45 12.21 -8.09 -4.94
C ASP A 45 12.19 -6.56 -4.83
N ALA A 46 11.67 -5.86 -5.85
CA ALA A 46 11.53 -4.40 -5.82
C ALA A 46 10.44 -3.98 -4.83
N GLY A 47 9.30 -4.69 -4.81
CA GLY A 47 8.26 -4.50 -3.81
C GLY A 47 8.78 -4.74 -2.39
N TRP A 48 9.54 -5.82 -2.16
CA TRP A 48 10.17 -6.08 -0.86
C TRP A 48 11.15 -4.98 -0.45
N ALA A 49 11.96 -4.47 -1.38
CA ALA A 49 12.87 -3.35 -1.12
C ALA A 49 12.11 -2.05 -0.81
N ALA A 50 10.96 -1.80 -1.46
CA ALA A 50 10.12 -0.64 -1.15
C ALA A 50 9.54 -0.71 0.26
N LEU A 51 9.14 -1.90 0.73
CA LEU A 51 8.67 -2.12 2.09
C LEU A 51 9.78 -1.88 3.13
N ASP A 52 11.00 -2.36 2.87
CA ASP A 52 12.16 -2.16 3.76
C ASP A 52 12.59 -0.69 3.86
N ALA A 53 12.42 0.06 2.78
CA ALA A 53 12.75 1.48 2.70
C ALA A 53 11.63 2.43 3.17
N ALA A 54 10.44 1.93 3.51
CA ALA A 54 9.28 2.74 3.85
C ALA A 54 9.38 3.31 5.28
N ASP A 55 9.04 4.59 5.45
CA ASP A 55 8.89 5.23 6.76
C ASP A 55 7.61 4.80 7.47
N ALA A 56 6.59 4.42 6.69
CA ALA A 56 5.32 3.90 7.18
C ALA A 56 4.72 2.87 6.22
N ILE A 57 3.99 1.90 6.76
CA ILE A 57 3.28 0.89 5.98
C ILE A 57 1.80 0.86 6.39
N ILE A 58 0.90 0.92 5.41
CA ILE A 58 -0.54 0.80 5.59
C ILE A 58 -1.00 -0.51 4.96
N PHE A 59 -1.59 -1.39 5.76
CA PHE A 59 -2.07 -2.70 5.31
C PHE A 59 -3.56 -2.69 5.01
N GLY A 60 -3.94 -3.25 3.85
CA GLY A 60 -5.33 -3.50 3.46
C GLY A 60 -5.57 -4.97 3.13
N SER A 61 -6.61 -5.57 3.71
CA SER A 61 -7.05 -6.93 3.36
C SER A 61 -8.56 -6.97 3.19
N PRO A 62 -9.13 -7.77 2.27
CA PRO A 62 -10.51 -8.18 2.40
C PRO A 62 -10.71 -8.94 3.71
N THR A 63 -11.85 -8.75 4.36
CA THR A 63 -12.21 -9.61 5.50
C THR A 63 -12.68 -10.96 4.97
N TYR A 64 -11.93 -12.01 5.28
CA TYR A 64 -12.32 -13.39 5.08
C TYR A 64 -12.48 -14.05 6.45
N PHE A 65 -13.73 -14.34 6.82
CA PHE A 65 -14.09 -14.97 8.10
C PHE A 65 -13.60 -14.22 9.36
N GLY A 66 -13.43 -12.90 9.28
CA GLY A 66 -13.01 -12.06 10.41
C GLY A 66 -11.49 -11.82 10.51
N SER A 67 -10.74 -12.23 9.48
CA SER A 67 -9.31 -11.95 9.29
C SER A 67 -9.02 -11.45 7.89
#